data_AF-A0A2N9G2G1-F1
#
_entry.id   AF-A0A2N9G2G1-F1
#
_cell.length_a   1.000
_cell.length_b   1.000
_cell.length_c   1.000
_cell.angle_alpha   90.00
_cell.angle_beta   90.00
_cell.angle_gamma   90.00
#
_symmetry.space_group_name_H-M   'P 1'
#
loop_
_entity.id
_entity.type
_entity.pdbx_description
1 polymer ?
#
loop_
_entity_poly.entity_id
_entity_poly.type
_entity_poly.pdbx_seq_one_letter_code
_entity_poly.pdbx_strand_id
1 'polypeptide(L)'
;MLNNIPVSLVSNIGSYELDMQGAKVKVSVVDNSAVIEAKIEEFKCSLKTLQRRVVGLDIKFVETISQHNIAVKTNVKFGKCFFSKKKMVFKTISQKDNTAMILLLCVGTNCLIIQLPNFPILPETLVQFLSDETICFLGTGMNNIVSDLNRRYSQRRTVQGNIVLINGPVYVKCKTGVDIGYLAAKIMRKPDIEKNGIAELAGEVGMDIKQPIGKCPDWNAKVFSDEEIKYAMHNAYTSYVIGNKLFGMV
;
A
#
# COMPACT_ATOMS: atom_id res chain seq x y z
N MET A 1 -12.73 22.96 -16.51
CA MET A 1 -11.87 23.00 -17.72
C MET A 1 -10.90 21.85 -17.59
N LEU A 2 -11.08 20.79 -18.40
CA LEU A 2 -10.13 19.69 -18.47
C LEU A 2 -8.96 20.17 -19.32
N ASN A 3 -7.75 20.13 -18.77
CA ASN A 3 -6.53 20.45 -19.48
C ASN A 3 -6.40 19.48 -20.67
N ASN A 4 -6.42 19.99 -21.90
CA ASN A 4 -6.27 19.25 -23.17
C ASN A 4 -4.85 18.70 -23.37
N ILE A 5 -4.15 18.30 -22.31
CA ILE A 5 -2.81 17.74 -22.41
C ILE A 5 -2.95 16.29 -22.86
N PRO A 6 -2.34 15.89 -24.00
CA PRO A 6 -2.30 14.50 -24.43
C PRO A 6 -1.86 13.57 -23.32
N VAL A 7 -2.53 12.41 -23.19
CA VAL A 7 -2.22 11.40 -22.17
C VAL A 7 -0.75 11.00 -22.18
N SER A 8 -0.11 10.97 -23.35
CA SER A 8 1.33 10.69 -23.52
C SER A 8 2.25 11.73 -22.87
N LEU A 9 1.84 13.00 -22.80
CA LEU A 9 2.59 14.04 -22.11
C LEU A 9 2.33 13.98 -20.60
N VAL A 10 1.08 13.75 -20.19
CA VAL A 10 0.74 13.56 -18.76
C VAL A 10 1.43 12.33 -18.19
N SER A 11 1.59 11.25 -18.96
CA SER A 11 2.29 10.03 -18.51
C SER A 11 3.79 10.20 -18.31
N ASN A 12 4.39 11.22 -18.93
CA ASN A 12 5.80 11.56 -18.74
C ASN A 12 5.99 12.48 -17.52
N ILE A 13 4.99 13.29 -17.19
CA ILE A 13 4.95 14.06 -15.94
C ILE A 13 4.90 13.06 -14.77
N GLY A 14 5.73 13.27 -13.76
CA GLY A 14 5.86 12.36 -12.62
C GLY A 14 6.72 11.13 -12.90
N SER A 15 7.51 11.10 -13.98
CA SER A 15 8.55 10.07 -14.19
C SER A 15 9.90 10.59 -13.71
N TYR A 16 10.59 9.78 -12.90
CA TYR A 16 11.87 10.08 -12.26
C TYR A 16 12.86 8.97 -12.58
N GLU A 17 14.15 9.31 -12.71
CA GLU A 17 15.23 8.33 -12.78
C GLU A 17 16.14 8.55 -11.57
N LEU A 18 16.18 7.56 -10.67
CA LEU A 18 16.80 7.69 -9.35
C LEU A 18 17.80 6.56 -9.12
N ASP A 19 18.92 6.88 -8.48
CA ASP A 19 19.84 5.86 -7.99
C ASP A 19 19.30 5.22 -6.70
N MET A 20 18.98 3.93 -6.77
CA MET A 20 18.52 3.11 -5.66
C MET A 20 19.38 1.84 -5.56
N GLN A 21 20.08 1.69 -4.43
CA GLN A 21 20.95 0.52 -4.16
C GLN A 21 21.98 0.26 -5.27
N GLY A 22 22.52 1.33 -5.87
CA GLY A 22 23.53 1.24 -6.93
C GLY A 22 22.96 0.97 -8.34
N ALA A 23 21.64 0.95 -8.51
CA ALA A 23 21.00 0.83 -9.82
C ALA A 23 20.20 2.09 -10.16
N LYS A 24 20.18 2.45 -11.45
CA LYS A 24 19.25 3.46 -11.98
C LYS A 24 17.86 2.87 -12.09
N VAL A 25 16.92 3.43 -11.35
CA VAL A 25 15.53 2.99 -11.26
C VAL A 25 14.61 4.09 -11.79
N LYS A 26 13.78 3.74 -12.76
CA LYS A 26 12.69 4.57 -13.24
C LYS A 26 11.50 4.45 -12.29
N VAL A 27 11.07 5.57 -11.71
CA VAL A 27 9.90 5.64 -10.85
C VAL A 27 8.83 6.50 -11.50
N SER A 28 7.61 6.00 -11.66
CA SER A 28 6.46 6.82 -12.08
C SER A 28 5.51 7.05 -10.92
N VAL A 29 5.26 8.32 -10.60
CA VAL A 29 4.23 8.76 -9.65
C VAL A 29 2.93 8.96 -10.42
N VAL A 30 1.88 8.27 -9.96
CA VAL A 30 0.58 8.20 -10.60
C VAL A 30 -0.49 8.72 -9.65
N ASP A 31 -1.05 9.86 -10.01
CA ASP A 31 -2.05 10.60 -9.25
C ASP A 31 -3.33 10.88 -10.05
N ASN A 32 -3.37 10.44 -11.32
CA ASN A 32 -4.43 10.76 -12.26
C ASN A 32 -5.05 9.49 -12.86
N SER A 33 -6.38 9.41 -12.89
CA SER A 33 -7.14 8.30 -13.48
C SER A 33 -6.94 8.12 -14.98
N ALA A 34 -6.55 9.17 -15.71
CA ALA A 34 -6.30 9.07 -17.14
C ALA A 34 -5.00 8.31 -17.50
N VAL A 35 -4.05 8.19 -16.58
CA VAL A 35 -2.74 7.58 -16.85
C VAL A 35 -2.51 6.24 -16.15
N ILE A 36 -3.31 5.92 -15.12
CA ILE A 36 -3.13 4.70 -14.31
C ILE A 36 -3.19 3.43 -15.17
N GLU A 37 -4.15 3.31 -16.10
CA GLU A 37 -4.27 2.11 -16.93
C GLU A 37 -3.03 1.90 -17.81
N ALA A 38 -2.59 2.95 -18.50
CA ALA A 38 -1.40 2.91 -19.34
C ALA A 38 -0.14 2.54 -18.53
N LYS A 39 0.00 3.09 -17.31
CA LYS A 39 1.14 2.80 -16.43
C LYS A 39 1.13 1.37 -15.89
N ILE A 40 -0.05 0.83 -15.56
CA ILE A 40 -0.17 -0.57 -15.16
C ILE A 40 0.15 -1.51 -16.32
N GLU A 41 -0.26 -1.19 -17.55
CA GLU A 41 0.09 -2.00 -18.72
C GLU A 41 1.59 -1.91 -19.06
N GLU A 42 2.21 -0.72 -19.00
CA GLU A 42 3.68 -0.55 -19.11
C GLU A 42 4.41 -1.42 -18.07
N PHE A 43 3.92 -1.41 -16.83
CA PHE A 43 4.47 -2.18 -15.73
C PHE A 43 4.28 -3.70 -15.92
N LYS A 44 3.12 -4.14 -16.42
CA LYS A 44 2.89 -5.55 -16.80
C LYS A 44 3.83 -6.00 -17.91
N CYS A 45 4.11 -5.16 -18.90
CA CYS A 45 5.09 -5.47 -19.94
C CYS A 45 6.49 -5.70 -19.35
N SER A 46 6.89 -4.96 -18.31
CA SER A 46 8.17 -5.17 -17.62
C SER A 46 8.29 -6.54 -16.94
N LEU A 47 7.17 -7.18 -16.58
CA LEU A 47 7.16 -8.54 -16.02
C LEU A 47 7.37 -9.63 -17.09
N LYS A 48 6.92 -9.39 -18.33
CA LYS A 48 6.96 -10.41 -19.40
C LYS A 48 8.37 -10.77 -19.83
N THR A 49 9.32 -9.86 -19.64
CA THR A 49 10.74 -10.05 -19.97
C THR A 49 11.51 -10.77 -18.88
N LEU A 50 10.91 -10.98 -17.69
CA LEU A 50 11.59 -11.59 -16.56
C LEU A 50 11.35 -13.09 -16.51
N GLN A 51 12.41 -13.84 -16.18
CA GLN A 51 12.33 -15.27 -15.93
C GLN A 51 11.41 -15.59 -14.74
N ARG A 52 11.37 -14.69 -13.74
CA ARG A 52 10.55 -14.81 -12.53
C ARG A 52 9.64 -13.60 -12.42
N ARG A 53 8.34 -13.83 -12.26
CA ARG A 53 7.34 -12.76 -12.10
C ARG A 53 7.23 -12.37 -10.63
N VAL A 54 8.22 -11.62 -10.15
CA VAL A 54 8.28 -11.12 -8.77
C VAL A 54 8.02 -9.62 -8.77
N VAL A 55 7.18 -9.15 -7.85
CA VAL A 55 6.87 -7.73 -7.67
C VAL A 55 7.08 -7.36 -6.21
N GLY A 56 7.92 -6.35 -5.96
CA GLY A 56 8.02 -5.73 -4.66
C GLY A 56 6.80 -4.85 -4.40
N LEU A 57 6.22 -4.94 -3.19
CA LEU A 57 4.99 -4.24 -2.83
C LEU A 57 5.10 -3.66 -1.42
N ASP A 58 4.72 -2.39 -1.28
CA ASP A 58 4.57 -1.74 0.04
C ASP A 58 3.41 -0.74 0.01
N ILE A 59 2.93 -0.34 1.19
CA ILE A 59 1.92 0.72 1.35
C ILE A 59 2.38 1.73 2.39
N LYS A 60 2.21 3.01 2.08
CA LYS A 60 2.35 4.08 3.09
C LYS A 60 1.01 4.48 3.65
N PHE A 61 0.98 4.64 4.96
CA PHE A 61 -0.22 4.93 5.74
C PHE A 61 -0.11 6.28 6.43
N VAL A 62 -1.25 6.94 6.61
CA VAL A 62 -1.40 8.07 7.53
C VAL A 62 -2.30 7.62 8.67
N GLU A 63 -1.83 7.83 9.89
CA GLU A 63 -2.65 7.63 11.09
C GLU A 63 -3.69 8.74 11.16
N THR A 64 -4.95 8.34 11.20
CA THR A 64 -6.11 9.23 11.30
C THR A 64 -6.83 8.95 12.61
N ILE A 65 -7.14 10.01 13.36
CA ILE A 65 -7.91 9.92 14.60
C ILE A 65 -9.35 10.27 14.27
N SER A 66 -10.24 9.29 14.34
CA SER A 66 -11.68 9.48 14.18
C SER A 66 -12.35 9.53 15.56
N GLN A 67 -13.21 10.52 15.79
CA GLN A 67 -13.98 10.63 17.03
C GLN A 67 -15.43 10.21 16.76
N HIS A 68 -15.89 9.20 17.47
CA HIS A 68 -17.27 8.71 17.36
C HIS A 68 -18.01 8.92 18.67
N ASN A 69 -19.23 9.44 18.59
CA ASN A 69 -20.13 9.53 19.74
C ASN A 69 -21.02 8.29 19.78
N ILE A 70 -20.82 7.45 20.80
CA ILE A 70 -21.65 6.26 21.01
C ILE A 70 -22.65 6.53 22.15
N ALA A 71 -23.91 6.16 21.92
CA ALA A 71 -24.93 6.18 22.95
C ALA A 71 -24.74 4.99 23.91
N VAL A 72 -24.45 5.29 25.18
CA VAL A 72 -24.30 4.30 26.25
C VAL A 72 -25.47 4.44 27.23
N LYS A 73 -26.09 3.32 27.60
CA LYS A 73 -27.13 3.30 28.64
C LYS A 73 -26.48 3.18 30.02
N THR A 74 -26.72 4.16 30.89
CA THR A 74 -26.25 4.13 32.28
C THR A 74 -27.43 4.06 33.24
N ASN A 75 -27.25 3.37 34.37
CA ASN A 75 -28.25 3.30 35.42
C ASN A 75 -28.09 4.50 36.36
N VAL A 76 -29.17 5.22 36.62
CA VAL A 76 -29.18 6.33 37.60
C VAL A 76 -30.01 5.89 38.80
N LYS A 77 -29.39 5.82 39.99
CA LYS A 77 -30.09 5.55 41.26
C LYS A 77 -30.65 6.86 41.81
N PHE A 78 -31.96 6.91 42.06
CA PHE A 78 -32.61 8.02 42.76
C PHE A 78 -33.22 7.50 44.07
N GLY A 79 -32.68 7.92 45.22
CA GLY A 79 -33.27 7.69 46.53
C GLY A 79 -33.42 6.22 46.97
N LYS A 80 -34.11 6.02 48.10
CA LYS A 80 -34.30 4.72 48.77
C LYS A 80 -35.45 3.86 48.19
N CYS A 81 -36.10 4.28 47.10
CA CYS A 81 -37.14 3.50 46.42
C CYS A 81 -36.64 3.00 45.05
N PHE A 82 -36.76 1.70 44.82
CA PHE A 82 -36.16 0.96 43.71
C PHE A 82 -36.93 1.18 42.39
N PHE A 83 -36.67 2.30 41.70
CA PHE A 83 -37.00 2.48 40.28
C PHE A 83 -35.73 2.78 39.49
N SER A 84 -35.22 1.79 38.74
CA SER A 84 -34.06 1.97 37.87
C SER A 84 -34.49 2.62 36.55
N LYS A 85 -34.32 3.94 36.41
CA LYS A 85 -34.43 4.61 35.10
C LYS A 85 -33.07 4.51 34.38
N LYS A 86 -33.08 3.98 33.15
CA LYS A 86 -31.91 3.97 32.26
C LYS A 86 -31.78 5.33 31.58
N LYS A 87 -30.69 6.05 31.80
CA LYS A 87 -30.37 7.30 31.10
C LYS A 87 -29.46 6.99 29.92
N MET A 88 -29.76 7.55 28.76
CA MET A 88 -28.88 7.49 27.59
C MET A 88 -27.86 8.63 27.70
N VAL A 89 -26.58 8.30 27.66
CA VAL A 89 -25.47 9.26 27.70
C VAL A 89 -24.60 9.02 26.47
N PHE A 90 -24.21 10.08 25.77
CA PHE A 90 -23.27 9.98 24.66
C PHE A 90 -21.85 10.01 25.20
N LYS A 91 -21.04 9.01 24.83
CA LYS A 91 -19.61 8.94 25.13
C LYS A 91 -18.83 9.11 23.83
N THR A 92 -17.92 10.06 23.80
CA THR A 92 -16.95 10.20 22.71
C THR A 92 -15.86 9.15 22.89
N ILE A 93 -15.65 8.33 21.86
CA ILE A 93 -14.50 7.43 21.76
C ILE A 93 -13.59 7.94 20.64
N SER A 94 -12.28 7.82 20.84
CA SER A 94 -11.28 8.00 19.79
C SER A 94 -10.91 6.64 19.22
N GLN A 95 -10.98 6.51 17.90
CA GLN A 95 -10.49 5.37 17.16
C GLN A 95 -9.29 5.82 16.32
N LYS A 96 -8.18 5.09 16.43
CA LYS A 96 -7.01 5.27 15.57
C LYS A 96 -7.22 4.37 14.36
N ASP A 97 -7.34 4.96 13.18
CA ASP A 97 -7.42 4.25 11.93
C ASP A 97 -6.21 4.58 11.06
N ASN A 98 -5.57 3.56 10.51
CA ASN A 98 -4.54 3.75 9.49
C ASN A 98 -5.21 3.80 8.12
N THR A 99 -5.05 4.93 7.43
CA THR A 99 -5.56 5.11 6.07
C THR A 99 -4.42 4.85 5.09
N ALA A 100 -4.59 3.86 4.21
CA ALA A 100 -3.65 3.62 3.11
C ALA A 100 -3.67 4.79 2.12
N MET A 101 -2.52 5.44 1.91
CA MET A 101 -2.40 6.64 1.08
C MET A 101 -1.65 6.37 -0.22
N ILE A 102 -0.63 5.52 -0.17
CA ILE A 102 0.25 5.28 -1.31
C ILE A 102 0.45 3.78 -1.46
N LEU A 103 0.19 3.26 -2.65
CA LEU A 103 0.57 1.90 -3.05
C LEU A 103 1.86 1.98 -3.87
N LEU A 104 2.84 1.16 -3.50
CA LEU A 104 4.18 1.14 -4.08
C LEU A 104 4.39 -0.22 -4.74
N LEU A 105 4.80 -0.24 -6.01
CA LEU A 105 5.07 -1.46 -6.77
C LEU A 105 6.44 -1.36 -7.43
N CYS A 106 7.24 -2.43 -7.41
CA CYS A 106 8.52 -2.49 -8.11
C CYS A 106 8.73 -3.80 -8.85
N VAL A 107 9.26 -3.70 -10.08
CA VAL A 107 9.72 -4.82 -10.90
C VAL A 107 10.93 -4.39 -11.72
N GLY A 108 12.03 -5.14 -11.61
CA GLY A 108 13.30 -4.77 -12.23
C GLY A 108 13.76 -3.38 -11.78
N THR A 109 14.05 -2.53 -12.75
CA THR A 109 14.39 -1.11 -12.56
C THR A 109 13.19 -0.19 -12.79
N ASN A 110 11.96 -0.72 -12.80
CA ASN A 110 10.73 0.06 -12.96
C ASN A 110 9.91 -0.01 -11.67
N CYS A 111 9.51 1.14 -11.15
CA CYS A 111 8.64 1.25 -9.99
C CYS A 111 7.48 2.22 -10.22
N LEU A 112 6.37 1.95 -9.55
CA LEU A 112 5.17 2.78 -9.55
C LEU A 112 4.83 3.23 -8.12
N ILE A 113 4.53 4.52 -7.99
CA ILE A 113 3.91 5.13 -6.81
C ILE A 113 2.49 5.50 -7.20
N ILE A 114 1.49 4.95 -6.53
CA ILE A 114 0.07 5.22 -6.82
C ILE A 114 -0.55 5.92 -5.61
N GLN A 115 -0.94 7.18 -5.78
CA GLN A 115 -1.61 7.97 -4.74
C GLN A 115 -3.10 7.61 -4.64
N LEU A 116 -3.42 6.68 -3.74
CA LEU A 116 -4.76 6.10 -3.56
C LEU A 116 -5.90 7.09 -3.28
N PRO A 117 -5.71 8.28 -2.67
CA PRO A 117 -6.77 9.29 -2.53
C PRO A 117 -7.38 9.75 -3.85
N ASN A 118 -6.61 9.76 -4.94
CA ASN A 118 -7.08 10.18 -6.26
C ASN A 118 -7.87 9.09 -6.99
N PHE A 119 -7.94 7.89 -6.42
CA PHE A 119 -8.66 6.74 -6.95
C PHE A 119 -9.77 6.33 -5.96
N PRO A 120 -10.92 7.01 -5.95
CA PRO A 120 -12.05 6.64 -5.10
C PRO A 120 -12.62 5.26 -5.47
N ILE A 121 -12.48 4.88 -6.74
CA ILE A 121 -12.71 3.54 -7.26
C ILE A 121 -11.37 3.05 -7.79
N LEU A 122 -10.93 1.87 -7.35
CA LEU A 122 -9.69 1.28 -7.85
C LEU A 122 -9.91 0.79 -9.29
N PRO A 123 -9.06 1.16 -10.25
CA PRO A 123 -9.19 0.69 -11.63
C PRO A 123 -9.16 -0.84 -11.71
N GLU A 124 -10.01 -1.42 -12.58
CA GLU A 124 -10.12 -2.87 -12.71
C GLU A 124 -8.79 -3.50 -13.12
N THR A 125 -8.03 -2.85 -14.00
CA THR A 125 -6.70 -3.31 -14.45
C THR A 125 -5.72 -3.49 -13.29
N LEU A 126 -5.78 -2.63 -12.26
CA LEU A 126 -4.97 -2.73 -11.05
C LEU A 126 -5.50 -3.82 -10.10
N VAL A 127 -6.82 -3.97 -9.98
CA VAL A 127 -7.44 -5.06 -9.20
C VAL A 127 -7.04 -6.42 -9.76
N GLN A 128 -7.16 -6.59 -11.09
CA GLN A 128 -6.77 -7.81 -11.80
C GLN A 128 -5.27 -8.06 -11.66
N PHE A 129 -4.43 -7.01 -11.76
CA PHE A 129 -2.99 -7.12 -11.56
C PHE A 129 -2.63 -7.67 -10.18
N LEU A 130 -3.19 -7.08 -9.11
CA LEU A 130 -2.95 -7.54 -7.74
C LEU A 130 -3.51 -8.95 -7.47
N SER A 131 -4.50 -9.38 -8.25
CA SER A 131 -5.12 -10.71 -8.15
C SER A 131 -4.46 -11.76 -9.03
N ASP A 132 -3.45 -11.42 -9.82
CA ASP A 132 -2.77 -12.34 -10.73
C ASP A 132 -1.94 -13.36 -9.94
N GLU A 133 -2.44 -14.60 -9.86
CA GLU A 133 -1.80 -15.70 -9.13
C GLU A 133 -0.50 -16.21 -9.78
N THR A 134 -0.16 -15.71 -10.97
CA THR A 134 1.13 -16.00 -11.62
C THR A 134 2.25 -15.05 -11.19
N ILE A 135 1.91 -14.01 -10.40
CA ILE A 135 2.87 -13.05 -9.85
C ILE A 135 3.09 -13.34 -8.37
N CYS A 136 4.34 -13.35 -7.91
CA CYS A 136 4.68 -13.37 -6.50
C CYS A 136 4.89 -11.93 -5.98
N PHE A 137 4.00 -11.47 -5.10
CA PHE A 137 4.10 -10.15 -4.48
C PHE A 137 4.87 -10.24 -3.17
N LEU A 138 5.96 -9.50 -3.04
CA LEU A 138 6.85 -9.54 -1.88
C LEU A 138 6.87 -8.19 -1.17
N GLY A 139 6.66 -8.24 0.15
CA GLY A 139 6.69 -7.06 1.00
C GLY A 139 6.88 -7.43 2.45
N THR A 140 6.88 -6.44 3.33
CA THR A 140 6.84 -6.62 4.79
C THR A 140 5.44 -6.39 5.31
N GLY A 141 4.91 -7.29 6.12
CA GLY A 141 3.56 -7.16 6.68
C GLY A 141 2.45 -7.34 5.64
N MET A 142 2.65 -8.23 4.65
CA MET A 142 1.73 -8.43 3.53
C MET A 142 0.28 -8.71 3.94
N ASN A 143 0.06 -9.45 5.03
CA ASN A 143 -1.29 -9.72 5.53
C ASN A 143 -2.04 -8.43 5.88
N ASN A 144 -1.36 -7.43 6.44
CA ASN A 144 -1.94 -6.14 6.79
C ASN A 144 -2.22 -5.32 5.53
N ILE A 145 -1.26 -5.27 4.61
CA ILE A 145 -1.37 -4.60 3.31
C ILE A 145 -2.63 -5.07 2.56
N VAL A 146 -2.82 -6.38 2.41
CA VAL A 146 -3.98 -6.94 1.69
C VAL A 146 -5.29 -6.61 2.41
N SER A 147 -5.30 -6.75 3.73
CA SER A 147 -6.48 -6.43 4.55
C SER A 147 -6.86 -4.96 4.43
N ASP A 148 -5.89 -4.06 4.43
CA ASP A 148 -6.11 -2.61 4.37
C ASP A 148 -6.56 -2.12 2.99
N LEU A 149 -5.98 -2.65 1.91
CA LEU A 149 -6.48 -2.38 0.55
C LEU A 149 -7.93 -2.83 0.40
N ASN A 150 -8.23 -4.06 0.84
CA ASN A 150 -9.58 -4.58 0.76
C ASN A 150 -10.54 -3.76 1.62
N ARG A 151 -10.15 -3.39 2.85
CA ARG A 151 -10.95 -2.52 3.74
C ARG A 151 -11.24 -1.16 3.10
N ARG A 152 -10.27 -0.54 2.43
CA ARG A 152 -10.43 0.77 1.78
C ARG A 152 -11.45 0.75 0.64
N TYR A 153 -11.48 -0.32 -0.15
CA TYR A 153 -12.25 -0.39 -1.40
C TYR A 153 -13.55 -1.21 -1.33
N SER A 154 -13.70 -2.08 -0.33
CA SER A 154 -14.91 -2.90 -0.13
C SER A 154 -16.04 -2.18 0.62
N GLN A 155 -15.78 -1.01 1.21
CA GLN A 155 -16.80 -0.26 1.93
C GLN A 155 -17.74 0.48 0.97
N ARG A 156 -19.06 0.29 1.18
CA ARG A 156 -20.08 1.12 0.52
C ARG A 156 -20.01 2.54 1.08
N ARG A 157 -19.63 3.52 0.27
CA ARG A 157 -19.73 4.94 0.65
C ARG A 157 -21.20 5.38 0.58
N THR A 158 -21.81 5.66 1.71
CA THR A 158 -23.04 6.46 1.80
C THR A 158 -22.66 7.93 1.91
N VAL A 159 -22.94 8.72 0.87
CA VAL A 159 -22.83 10.18 0.93
C VAL A 159 -24.24 10.74 1.01
N GLN A 160 -24.56 11.40 2.13
CA GLN A 160 -25.71 12.31 2.24
C GLN A 160 -27.09 11.75 1.83
N GLY A 161 -27.43 10.54 2.27
CA GLY A 161 -28.80 9.98 2.12
C GLY A 161 -29.23 9.59 0.70
N ASN A 162 -28.49 9.97 -0.33
CA ASN A 162 -28.69 9.52 -1.70
C ASN A 162 -27.58 8.54 -2.08
N ILE A 163 -27.95 7.26 -2.15
CA ILE A 163 -27.09 6.19 -2.64
C ILE A 163 -26.91 6.41 -4.15
N VAL A 164 -25.77 6.95 -4.56
CA VAL A 164 -25.31 6.88 -5.94
C VAL A 164 -24.30 5.73 -6.02
N LEU A 165 -24.81 4.51 -6.21
CA LEU A 165 -23.98 3.35 -6.57
C LEU A 165 -23.70 3.43 -8.07
N ILE A 166 -22.61 4.08 -8.47
CA ILE A 166 -22.16 3.92 -9.86
C ILE A 166 -21.52 2.53 -10.01
N ASN A 167 -20.84 2.03 -8.96
CA ASN A 167 -20.22 0.71 -8.93
C ASN A 167 -20.32 0.11 -7.52
N GLY A 168 -20.53 -1.21 -7.41
CA GLY A 168 -20.59 -1.94 -6.15
C GLY A 168 -19.23 -1.97 -5.39
N PRO A 169 -19.17 -2.62 -4.22
CA PRO A 169 -17.92 -2.75 -3.48
C PRO A 169 -16.84 -3.44 -4.33
N VAL A 170 -15.61 -2.92 -4.31
CA VAL A 170 -14.46 -3.50 -5.01
C VAL A 170 -13.65 -4.31 -4.01
N TYR A 171 -13.46 -5.60 -4.31
CA TYR A 171 -12.68 -6.50 -3.47
C TYR A 171 -11.29 -6.69 -4.05
N VAL A 172 -10.28 -6.22 -3.33
CA VAL A 172 -8.88 -6.43 -3.70
C VAL A 172 -8.42 -7.75 -3.10
N LYS A 173 -8.01 -8.69 -3.95
CA LYS A 173 -7.40 -9.96 -3.54
C LYS A 173 -5.94 -9.95 -3.99
N CYS A 174 -5.04 -10.33 -3.10
CA CYS A 174 -3.63 -10.57 -3.42
C CYS A 174 -3.21 -11.85 -2.69
N LYS A 175 -3.56 -12.99 -3.29
CA LYS A 175 -3.37 -14.32 -2.68
C LYS A 175 -1.92 -14.76 -2.67
N THR A 176 -1.13 -14.23 -3.59
CA THR A 176 0.29 -14.52 -3.77
C THR A 176 1.18 -13.47 -3.10
N GLY A 177 0.61 -12.68 -2.17
CA GLY A 177 1.35 -11.82 -1.27
C GLY A 177 2.08 -12.63 -0.21
N VAL A 178 3.41 -12.55 -0.21
CA VAL A 178 4.28 -13.30 0.71
C VAL A 178 5.16 -12.32 1.49
N ASP A 179 5.20 -12.51 2.80
CA ASP A 179 6.10 -11.75 3.65
C ASP A 179 7.56 -12.15 3.35
N ILE A 180 8.42 -11.16 3.13
CA ILE A 180 9.81 -11.38 2.75
C ILE A 180 10.62 -12.11 3.84
N GLY A 181 10.29 -11.88 5.12
CA GLY A 181 10.93 -12.56 6.24
C GLY A 181 10.58 -14.05 6.26
N TYR A 182 9.31 -14.39 6.05
CA TYR A 182 8.86 -15.77 5.89
C TYR A 182 9.55 -16.46 4.70
N LEU A 183 9.62 -15.78 3.55
CA LEU A 183 10.27 -16.34 2.36
C LEU A 183 11.77 -16.61 2.61
N ALA A 184 12.47 -15.65 3.23
CA ALA A 184 13.88 -15.77 3.56
C ALA A 184 14.14 -16.93 4.52
N ALA A 185 13.39 -16.99 5.63
CA ALA A 185 13.49 -18.06 6.62
C ALA A 185 13.30 -19.44 6.00
N LYS A 186 12.34 -19.58 5.08
CA LYS A 186 12.02 -20.82 4.39
C LYS A 186 13.12 -21.25 3.42
N ILE A 187 13.61 -20.36 2.57
CA ILE A 187 14.63 -20.68 1.55
C ILE A 187 15.99 -20.93 2.21
N MET A 188 16.36 -20.09 3.19
CA MET A 188 17.66 -20.18 3.88
C MET A 188 17.67 -21.23 5.00
N ARG A 189 16.53 -21.82 5.33
CA ARG A 189 16.35 -22.79 6.45
C ARG A 189 16.78 -22.22 7.80
N LYS A 190 16.45 -20.94 8.04
CA LYS A 190 16.76 -20.19 9.26
C LYS A 190 15.45 -19.62 9.84
N PRO A 191 14.74 -20.32 10.74
CA PRO A 191 13.45 -19.84 11.25
C PRO A 191 13.56 -18.58 12.13
N ASP A 192 14.74 -18.34 12.71
CA ASP A 192 15.05 -17.20 13.57
C ASP A 192 15.06 -15.86 12.84
N ILE A 193 15.33 -15.85 11.52
CA ILE A 193 15.37 -14.60 10.73
C ILE A 193 13.99 -14.14 10.24
N GLU A 194 12.92 -14.91 10.44
CA GLU A 194 11.58 -14.60 9.89
C GLU A 194 11.07 -13.21 10.32
N LYS A 195 11.43 -12.78 11.53
CA LYS A 195 10.97 -11.51 12.12
C LYS A 195 11.98 -10.37 11.96
N ASN A 196 13.09 -10.62 11.27
CA ASN A 196 14.15 -9.63 11.12
C ASN A 196 13.69 -8.45 10.26
N GLY A 197 14.31 -7.30 10.50
CA GLY A 197 14.06 -6.11 9.71
C GLY A 197 14.54 -6.29 8.26
N ILE A 198 13.97 -5.52 7.33
CA ILE A 198 14.28 -5.67 5.90
C ILE A 198 15.79 -5.48 5.58
N ALA A 199 16.50 -4.64 6.32
CA ALA A 199 17.95 -4.46 6.17
C ALA A 199 18.75 -5.65 6.71
N GLU A 200 18.32 -6.28 7.79
CA GLU A 200 18.96 -7.49 8.32
C GLU A 200 18.77 -8.65 7.34
N LEU A 201 17.55 -8.81 6.81
CA LEU A 201 17.25 -9.78 5.75
C LEU A 201 18.09 -9.53 4.48
N ALA A 202 18.35 -8.27 4.14
CA ALA A 202 19.25 -7.93 3.04
C ALA A 202 20.69 -8.41 3.30
N GLY A 203 21.18 -8.22 4.53
CA GLY A 203 22.49 -8.70 4.97
C GLY A 203 22.61 -10.22 4.86
N GLU A 204 21.57 -10.96 5.23
CA GLU A 204 21.50 -12.43 5.09
C GLU A 204 21.70 -12.91 3.65
N VAL A 205 21.24 -12.14 2.65
CA VAL A 205 21.43 -12.44 1.22
C VAL A 205 22.64 -11.73 0.60
N GLY A 206 23.59 -11.28 1.44
CA GLY A 206 24.83 -10.64 1.02
C GLY A 206 24.59 -9.32 0.29
N MET A 207 23.66 -8.51 0.75
CA MET A 207 23.44 -7.14 0.28
C MET A 207 23.74 -6.15 1.39
N ASP A 208 24.45 -5.07 1.06
CA ASP A 208 24.61 -3.91 1.92
C ASP A 208 23.58 -2.85 1.51
N ILE A 209 22.45 -2.83 2.22
CA ILE A 209 21.36 -1.87 1.97
C ILE A 209 21.38 -0.80 3.04
N LYS A 210 21.61 0.43 2.59
CA LYS A 210 21.49 1.62 3.43
C LYS A 210 20.02 1.95 3.63
N GLN A 211 19.59 1.97 4.89
CA GLN A 211 18.29 2.50 5.27
C GLN A 211 18.16 3.96 4.79
N PRO A 212 16.94 4.40 4.42
CA PRO A 212 16.76 5.77 3.97
C PRO A 212 16.99 6.72 5.15
N ILE A 213 17.87 7.69 4.95
CA ILE A 213 18.21 8.72 5.94
C ILE A 213 17.30 9.91 5.69
N GLY A 214 16.64 10.41 6.72
CA GLY A 214 15.84 11.63 6.63
C GLY A 214 14.56 11.57 7.43
N LYS A 215 13.81 12.67 7.37
CA LYS A 215 12.48 12.77 7.98
C LYS A 215 11.49 11.92 7.18
N CYS A 216 10.59 11.23 7.88
CA CYS A 216 9.46 10.56 7.24
C CYS A 216 8.65 11.57 6.39
N PRO A 217 8.43 11.32 5.09
CA PRO A 217 7.67 12.22 4.21
C PRO A 217 6.22 12.43 4.67
N ASP A 218 5.63 13.55 4.28
CA ASP A 218 4.18 13.73 4.41
C ASP A 218 3.46 12.97 3.29
N TRP A 219 2.85 11.84 3.62
CA TRP A 219 2.12 11.02 2.65
C TRP A 219 0.84 11.67 2.11
N ASN A 220 0.43 12.84 2.61
CA ASN A 220 -0.62 13.67 2.03
C ASN A 220 -0.11 14.64 0.96
N ALA A 221 1.22 14.78 0.81
CA ALA A 221 1.81 15.66 -0.17
C ALA A 221 1.43 15.22 -1.60
N LYS A 222 1.14 16.20 -2.45
CA LYS A 222 0.83 15.95 -3.87
C LYS A 222 2.08 15.67 -4.69
N VAL A 223 3.18 16.31 -4.33
CA VAL A 223 4.47 16.22 -5.03
C VAL A 223 5.51 15.78 -4.01
N PHE A 224 6.36 14.84 -4.41
CA PHE A 224 7.46 14.32 -3.60
C PHE A 224 8.80 14.76 -4.19
N SER A 225 9.79 15.02 -3.33
CA SER A 225 11.19 15.16 -3.76
C SER A 225 11.80 13.80 -4.12
N ASP A 226 12.95 13.81 -4.78
CA ASP A 226 13.71 12.59 -5.10
C ASP A 226 14.05 11.78 -3.85
N GLU A 227 14.40 12.44 -2.75
CA GLU A 227 14.69 11.81 -1.45
C GLU A 227 13.43 11.17 -0.85
N GLU A 228 12.29 11.86 -0.91
CA GLU A 228 11.01 11.33 -0.44
C GLU A 228 10.54 10.14 -1.27
N ILE A 229 10.76 10.17 -2.59
CA ILE A 229 10.49 9.03 -3.48
C ILE A 229 11.39 7.85 -3.12
N LYS A 230 12.70 8.06 -2.93
CA LYS A 230 13.63 7.02 -2.48
C LYS A 230 13.21 6.43 -1.13
N TYR A 231 12.81 7.29 -0.19
CA TYR A 231 12.32 6.87 1.12
C TYR A 231 11.04 6.03 1.00
N ALA A 232 10.06 6.48 0.21
CA ALA A 232 8.81 5.78 0.00
C ALA A 232 9.07 4.38 -0.59
N MET A 233 9.83 4.33 -1.68
CA MET A 233 10.05 3.11 -2.46
C MET A 233 10.98 2.10 -1.77
N HIS A 234 11.75 2.50 -0.76
CA HIS A 234 12.80 1.70 -0.15
C HIS A 234 12.35 0.26 0.16
N ASN A 235 11.22 0.08 0.86
CA ASN A 235 10.79 -1.25 1.28
C ASN A 235 10.33 -2.10 0.10
N ALA A 236 9.49 -1.56 -0.79
CA ALA A 236 9.02 -2.28 -1.97
C ALA A 236 10.18 -2.71 -2.88
N TYR A 237 11.10 -1.79 -3.18
CA TYR A 237 12.27 -2.08 -4.02
C TYR A 237 13.19 -3.10 -3.35
N THR A 238 13.48 -2.94 -2.06
CA THR A 238 14.31 -3.88 -1.31
C THR A 238 13.69 -5.28 -1.28
N SER A 239 12.39 -5.41 -1.02
CA SER A 239 11.69 -6.71 -1.03
C SER A 239 11.78 -7.39 -2.40
N TYR A 240 11.68 -6.63 -3.49
CA TYR A 240 11.89 -7.16 -4.84
C TYR A 240 13.32 -7.69 -5.03
N VAL A 241 14.35 -6.92 -4.65
CA VAL A 241 15.75 -7.33 -4.88
C VAL A 241 16.14 -8.53 -4.00
N ILE A 242 15.77 -8.52 -2.71
CA ILE A 242 15.98 -9.66 -1.81
C ILE A 242 15.26 -10.90 -2.36
N GLY A 243 13.99 -10.75 -2.77
CA GLY A 243 13.21 -11.85 -3.34
C GLY A 243 13.87 -12.51 -4.53
N ASN A 244 14.38 -11.71 -5.48
CA ASN A 244 15.11 -12.25 -6.63
C ASN A 244 16.40 -12.97 -6.23
N LYS A 245 17.16 -12.45 -5.26
CA LYS A 245 18.33 -13.15 -4.72
C LYS A 245 17.95 -14.50 -4.11
N LEU A 246 16.92 -14.52 -3.26
CA LEU A 246 16.44 -15.75 -2.62
C LEU A 246 15.98 -16.79 -3.66
N PHE A 247 15.22 -16.37 -4.67
CA PHE A 247 14.80 -17.29 -5.74
C PHE A 247 15.95 -17.75 -6.66
N GLY A 248 17.10 -17.08 -6.64
CA GLY A 248 18.33 -17.53 -7.29
C GLY A 248 19.10 -18.58 -6.48
N MET A 249 18.75 -18.80 -5.21
CA MET A 249 19.37 -19.81 -4.34
C MET A 249 18.68 -21.19 -4.43
N VAL A 250 17.55 -21.27 -5.16
CA VAL A 250 16.73 -22.48 -5.32
C VAL A 250 16.74 -23.00 -6.74
#